data_AF-A0A2W4QEC4-F1
#
_entry.id   AF-A0A2W4QEC4-F1
#
_cell.length_a   1.000
_cell.length_b   1.000
_cell.length_c   1.000
_cell.angle_alpha   90.00
_cell.angle_beta   90.00
_cell.angle_gamma   90.00
#
_symmetry.space_group_name_H-M   'P 1'
#
loop_
_entity.id
_entity.type
_entity.pdbx_description
1 polymer ?
#
loop_
_entity_poly.entity_id
_entity_poly.type
_entity_poly.pdbx_seq_one_letter_code
_entity_poly.pdbx_strand_id
1 'polypeptide(L)'
;MRTGRVSGWRAGLGRSGRERGGAERPAGRAQGRGKASWLAPALLSTALLLALAAQRGGGWHPAVSSAASCAPLAGAEPVAVTVRATDGGENRGTGYQTREGEVLAPLRGLVERAAKLYWDDAGRTVTLLGPRDVVSVHFRGDRVETSFAVLNGEVIAAHAVWCAGQVYLPAELVAGVLRLDTAWPSARSLELVPR
;
A
#
# COMPACT_ATOMS: atom_id res chain seq x y z
N MET A 1 -44.23 -20.74 13.82
CA MET A 1 -45.24 -20.57 12.75
C MET A 1 -45.16 -19.16 12.16
N ARG A 2 -44.45 -18.99 11.05
CA ARG A 2 -44.87 -18.22 9.86
C ARG A 2 -43.76 -18.39 8.81
N THR A 3 -44.11 -19.18 7.82
CA THR A 3 -43.36 -19.50 6.61
C THR A 3 -43.48 -18.35 5.62
N GLY A 4 -42.37 -17.94 5.01
CA GLY A 4 -42.35 -17.10 3.80
C GLY A 4 -41.44 -17.75 2.76
N ARG A 5 -42.05 -18.43 1.78
CA ARG A 5 -41.41 -19.12 0.66
C ARG A 5 -41.36 -18.22 -0.58
N VAL A 6 -40.23 -18.32 -1.28
CA VAL A 6 -40.04 -18.50 -2.74
C VAL A 6 -40.48 -17.39 -3.69
N SER A 7 -39.52 -16.88 -4.48
CA SER A 7 -39.39 -17.03 -5.95
C SER A 7 -38.23 -16.12 -6.41
N GLY A 8 -37.28 -16.49 -7.27
CA GLY A 8 -37.32 -17.41 -8.39
C GLY A 8 -37.24 -16.58 -9.69
N TRP A 9 -36.03 -16.27 -10.18
CA TRP A 9 -35.84 -15.73 -11.53
C TRP A 9 -34.70 -16.45 -12.26
N ARG A 10 -35.07 -17.06 -13.38
CA ARG A 10 -34.21 -17.75 -14.35
C ARG A 10 -33.76 -16.79 -15.45
N ALA A 11 -32.54 -17.04 -15.92
CA ALA A 11 -32.06 -17.08 -17.31
C ALA A 11 -32.46 -15.97 -18.29
N GLY A 12 -31.43 -15.28 -18.79
CA GLY A 12 -31.44 -14.59 -20.08
C GLY A 12 -30.16 -14.93 -20.85
N LEU A 13 -30.22 -15.98 -21.67
CA LEU A 13 -29.28 -16.28 -22.74
C LEU A 13 -29.50 -15.26 -23.87
N GLY A 14 -28.44 -14.58 -24.30
CA GLY A 14 -28.42 -13.76 -25.52
C GLY A 14 -27.12 -13.96 -26.28
N ARG A 15 -27.14 -14.79 -27.31
CA ARG A 15 -26.03 -15.10 -28.23
C ARG A 15 -26.55 -14.89 -29.66
N SER A 16 -26.08 -13.85 -30.36
CA SER A 16 -26.12 -13.67 -31.84
C SER A 16 -25.60 -12.26 -32.17
N GLY A 17 -24.80 -11.93 -33.18
CA GLY A 17 -24.18 -12.58 -34.35
C GLY A 17 -22.92 -11.76 -34.70
N ARG A 18 -21.87 -12.27 -35.36
CA ARG A 18 -21.70 -12.68 -36.77
C ARG A 18 -21.95 -11.57 -37.81
N GLU A 19 -20.90 -10.82 -38.14
CA GLU A 19 -20.54 -10.29 -39.49
C GLU A 19 -19.00 -10.14 -39.50
N ARG A 20 -18.19 -10.88 -40.28
CA ARG A 20 -17.89 -10.88 -41.73
C ARG A 20 -17.24 -9.59 -42.26
N GLY A 21 -16.07 -9.78 -42.88
CA GLY A 21 -15.42 -8.88 -43.85
C GLY A 21 -14.38 -7.96 -43.20
N GLY A 22 -13.15 -7.82 -43.68
CA GLY A 22 -12.55 -8.23 -44.94
C GLY A 22 -11.03 -8.11 -44.84
N ALA A 23 -10.36 -8.91 -45.65
CA ALA A 23 -8.91 -8.87 -45.85
C ALA A 23 -8.53 -7.61 -46.64
N GLU A 24 -7.36 -7.05 -46.36
CA GLU A 24 -6.44 -6.60 -47.41
C GLU A 24 -5.04 -6.34 -46.81
N ARG A 25 -4.07 -7.17 -47.21
CA ARG A 25 -2.65 -6.81 -47.28
C ARG A 25 -2.45 -6.17 -48.66
N PRO A 26 -1.49 -5.24 -48.78
CA PRO A 26 -0.38 -5.59 -49.65
C PRO A 26 1.00 -5.26 -49.05
N ALA A 27 1.95 -6.06 -49.52
CA ALA A 27 3.37 -5.91 -49.32
C ALA A 27 3.95 -4.77 -50.18
N GLY A 28 5.01 -4.14 -49.68
CA GLY A 28 5.84 -3.22 -50.45
C GLY A 28 7.26 -3.15 -49.90
N ARG A 29 8.19 -3.84 -50.58
CA ARG A 29 9.65 -3.79 -50.40
C ARG A 29 10.22 -2.50 -51.00
N ALA A 30 11.34 -2.02 -50.42
CA ALA A 30 12.60 -1.56 -51.06
C ALA A 30 13.25 -0.48 -50.17
N GLN A 31 14.41 -0.71 -49.56
CA GLN A 31 15.76 -0.69 -50.14
C GLN A 31 16.22 0.72 -50.54
N GLY A 32 17.10 1.29 -49.70
CA GLY A 32 17.80 2.54 -49.97
C GLY A 32 19.14 2.58 -49.22
N ARG A 33 20.18 1.99 -49.82
CA ARG A 33 21.58 2.12 -49.42
C ARG A 33 22.03 3.58 -49.64
N GLY A 34 22.54 4.22 -48.61
CA GLY A 34 23.34 5.45 -48.72
C GLY A 34 24.64 5.27 -47.94
N LYS A 35 25.74 5.02 -48.65
CA LYS A 35 27.11 5.14 -48.12
C LYS A 35 27.51 6.61 -48.20
N ALA A 36 28.04 7.19 -47.14
CA ALA A 36 29.05 8.25 -47.23
C ALA A 36 29.78 8.38 -45.90
N SER A 37 31.03 7.96 -45.92
CA SER A 37 32.05 8.14 -44.88
C SER A 37 32.66 9.52 -45.03
N TRP A 38 32.65 10.34 -44.00
CA TRP A 38 33.61 11.46 -43.82
C TRP A 38 33.99 11.56 -42.34
N LEU A 39 35.28 11.39 -42.09
CA LEU A 39 35.94 11.62 -40.81
C LEU A 39 36.14 13.12 -40.59
N ALA A 40 35.87 13.62 -39.39
CA ALA A 40 36.67 14.69 -38.78
C ALA A 40 36.58 14.56 -37.24
N PRO A 41 37.73 14.60 -36.52
CA PRO A 41 37.81 14.38 -35.09
C PRO A 41 37.77 15.67 -34.26
N ALA A 42 37.57 15.49 -32.96
CA ALA A 42 37.87 16.40 -31.85
C ALA A 42 37.06 17.71 -31.79
N LEU A 43 36.33 17.89 -30.69
CA LEU A 43 36.64 18.85 -29.61
C LEU A 43 35.57 18.73 -28.51
N LEU A 44 36.06 18.54 -27.28
CA LEU A 44 35.46 18.90 -25.99
C LEU A 44 33.94 18.80 -25.81
N SER A 45 33.54 17.86 -24.95
CA SER A 45 32.75 18.23 -23.75
C SER A 45 32.79 17.09 -22.72
N THR A 46 33.76 17.23 -21.83
CA THR A 46 33.73 16.91 -20.40
C THR A 46 32.32 16.82 -19.79
N ALA A 47 31.65 15.68 -19.91
CA ALA A 47 30.47 15.34 -19.11
C ALA A 47 30.43 13.85 -18.71
N LEU A 48 31.55 13.13 -18.85
CA LEU A 48 31.71 11.76 -18.39
C LEU A 48 32.51 11.74 -17.09
N LEU A 49 31.97 12.24 -15.98
CA LEU A 49 32.58 12.06 -14.65
C LEU A 49 31.62 12.21 -13.44
N LEU A 50 30.32 11.90 -13.59
CA LEU A 50 29.39 11.81 -12.43
C LEU A 50 28.44 10.59 -12.45
N ALA A 51 28.71 9.59 -13.28
CA ALA A 51 27.85 8.40 -13.39
C ALA A 51 28.24 7.21 -12.49
N LEU A 52 29.14 7.35 -11.50
CA LEU A 52 29.64 6.19 -10.72
C LEU A 52 29.81 6.41 -9.20
N ALA A 53 28.93 7.20 -8.56
CA ALA A 53 28.95 7.34 -7.09
C ALA A 53 27.58 7.20 -6.39
N ALA A 54 26.55 6.64 -7.04
CA ALA A 54 25.23 6.41 -6.41
C ALA A 54 24.85 4.92 -6.28
N GLN A 55 25.81 3.99 -6.43
CA GLN A 55 25.53 2.54 -6.35
C GLN A 55 26.06 1.84 -5.09
N ARG A 56 26.48 2.56 -4.05
CA ARG A 56 26.83 1.93 -2.76
C ARG A 56 26.41 2.81 -1.59
N GLY A 57 25.20 2.54 -1.11
CA GLY A 57 24.65 3.13 0.10
C GLY A 57 23.17 3.35 -0.09
N GLY A 58 22.35 2.43 0.44
CA GLY A 58 20.90 2.59 0.58
C GLY A 58 20.60 3.74 1.54
N GLY A 59 20.81 4.97 1.06
CA GLY A 59 20.43 6.20 1.73
C GLY A 59 18.94 6.39 1.55
N TRP A 60 18.18 5.82 2.49
CA TRP A 60 16.78 6.09 2.71
C TRP A 60 16.51 7.59 2.61
N HIS A 61 15.84 8.01 1.55
CA HIS A 61 15.12 9.28 1.57
C HIS A 61 13.70 8.90 2.00
N PRO A 62 13.29 9.18 3.25
CA PRO A 62 11.88 9.07 3.55
C PRO A 62 11.20 10.13 2.68
N ALA A 63 10.34 9.67 1.76
CA ALA A 63 9.31 10.52 1.20
C ALA A 63 8.34 10.81 2.34
N VAL A 64 8.75 11.72 3.23
CA VAL A 64 7.89 12.34 4.24
C VAL A 64 6.97 13.28 3.46
N SER A 65 6.01 12.72 2.72
CA SER A 65 4.78 13.47 2.41
C SER A 65 4.20 13.80 3.77
N SER A 66 4.30 15.08 4.11
CA SER A 66 4.41 15.55 5.47
C SER A 66 3.19 15.16 6.31
N ALA A 67 3.43 14.44 7.40
CA ALA A 67 2.48 14.38 8.51
C ALA A 67 2.09 15.79 9.02
N ALA A 68 2.89 16.82 8.71
CA ALA A 68 2.56 18.23 8.95
C ALA A 68 1.27 18.70 8.23
N SER A 69 0.82 18.02 7.17
CA SER A 69 -0.46 18.30 6.51
C SER A 69 -1.64 17.53 7.12
N CYS A 70 -1.37 16.63 8.07
CA CYS A 70 -2.35 15.78 8.71
C CYS A 70 -2.75 16.31 10.08
N ALA A 71 -3.90 16.96 10.18
CA ALA A 71 -4.38 17.48 11.47
C ALA A 71 -4.42 16.40 12.58
N PRO A 72 -4.88 15.16 12.34
CA PRO A 72 -4.90 14.11 13.37
C PRO A 72 -3.51 13.64 13.86
N LEU A 73 -2.46 13.81 13.04
CA LEU A 73 -1.08 13.44 13.42
C LEU A 73 -0.26 14.66 13.86
N ALA A 74 -0.88 15.84 13.96
CA ALA A 74 -0.19 17.06 14.32
C ALA A 74 0.35 16.98 15.75
N GLY A 75 1.67 17.06 15.89
CA GLY A 75 2.34 16.94 17.19
C GLY A 75 2.51 15.51 17.69
N ALA A 76 2.23 14.49 16.86
CA ALA A 76 2.64 13.12 17.11
C ALA A 76 4.13 12.95 16.78
N GLU A 77 4.85 12.16 17.57
CA GLU A 77 6.28 11.91 17.39
C GLU A 77 6.51 10.75 16.40
N PRO A 78 7.39 10.88 15.41
CA PRO A 78 7.69 9.80 14.48
C PRO A 78 8.41 8.64 15.19
N VAL A 79 7.94 7.41 14.96
CA VAL A 79 8.53 6.17 15.50
C VAL A 79 8.89 5.25 14.34
N ALA A 80 10.07 4.65 14.39
CA ALA A 80 10.43 3.59 13.46
C ALA A 80 9.62 2.34 13.81
N VAL A 81 8.83 1.84 12.86
CA VAL A 81 8.04 0.61 13.05
C VAL A 81 8.58 -0.46 12.12
N THR A 82 8.96 -1.59 12.72
CA THR A 82 9.45 -2.76 12.02
C THR A 82 8.43 -3.88 12.16
N VAL A 83 8.10 -4.57 11.07
CA VAL A 83 7.30 -5.81 11.10
C VAL A 83 8.17 -6.95 10.64
N ARG A 84 8.33 -7.96 11.51
CA ARG A 84 9.05 -9.19 11.20
C ARG A 84 8.06 -10.31 10.92
N ALA A 85 8.16 -10.91 9.74
CA ALA A 85 7.38 -12.07 9.35
C ALA A 85 8.01 -13.36 9.91
N THR A 86 7.21 -14.43 9.96
CA THR A 86 7.63 -15.75 10.47
C THR A 86 8.73 -16.41 9.62
N ASP A 87 8.88 -15.99 8.37
CA ASP A 87 9.92 -16.46 7.45
C ASP A 87 11.25 -15.68 7.60
N GLY A 88 11.33 -14.77 8.57
CA GLY A 88 12.50 -13.91 8.79
C GLY A 88 12.52 -12.66 7.91
N GLY A 89 11.50 -12.44 7.06
CA GLY A 89 11.34 -11.22 6.30
C GLY A 89 11.10 -10.02 7.22
N GLU A 90 11.74 -8.88 6.91
CA GLU A 90 11.61 -7.65 7.69
C GLU A 90 11.17 -6.48 6.81
N ASN A 91 10.14 -5.76 7.25
CA ASN A 91 9.67 -4.55 6.61
C ASN A 91 9.73 -3.39 7.61
N ARG A 92 10.11 -2.20 7.15
CA ARG A 92 10.22 -1.00 7.98
C ARG A 92 9.39 0.14 7.41
N GLY A 93 8.79 0.92 8.30
CA GLY A 93 8.03 2.11 7.98
C GLY A 93 8.07 3.13 9.12
N THR A 94 7.53 4.32 8.87
CA THR A 94 7.40 5.36 9.89
C THR A 94 5.97 5.35 10.43
N GLY A 95 5.82 5.04 11.70
CA GLY A 95 4.59 5.26 12.47
C GLY A 95 4.65 6.56 13.26
N TYR A 96 3.60 6.80 14.03
CA TYR A 96 3.46 8.01 14.84
C TYR A 96 2.98 7.66 16.24
N GLN A 97 3.72 8.11 17.25
CA GLN A 97 3.30 8.02 18.64
C GLN A 97 2.45 9.24 19.00
N THR A 98 1.21 9.01 19.42
CA THR A 98 0.30 10.06 19.87
C THR A 98 0.71 10.58 21.25
N ARG A 99 0.08 11.67 21.70
CA ARG A 99 0.36 12.25 23.02
C ARG A 99 -0.04 11.32 24.17
N GLU A 100 -0.99 10.44 23.91
CA GLU A 100 -1.50 9.42 24.80
C GLU A 100 -0.59 8.17 24.84
N GLY A 101 0.48 8.16 24.05
CA GLY A 101 1.51 7.10 24.03
C GLY A 101 1.22 5.95 23.07
N GLU A 102 0.06 5.94 22.42
CA GLU A 102 -0.31 4.94 21.40
C GLU A 102 0.54 5.11 20.14
N VAL A 103 1.04 4.02 19.57
CA VAL A 103 1.74 4.05 18.27
C VAL A 103 0.80 3.66 17.16
N LEU A 104 0.64 4.54 16.18
CA LEU A 104 -0.09 4.28 14.95
C LEU A 104 0.89 3.79 13.87
N ALA A 105 0.76 2.53 13.47
CA ALA A 105 1.58 1.88 12.45
C ALA A 105 1.00 2.06 11.04
N PRO A 106 1.82 2.39 10.02
CA PRO A 106 1.35 2.54 8.64
C PRO A 106 0.97 1.19 8.03
N LEU A 107 -0.13 1.15 7.27
CA LEU A 107 -0.57 -0.09 6.61
C LEU A 107 0.10 -0.31 5.25
N ARG A 108 -0.01 0.65 4.32
CA ARG A 108 0.62 0.55 2.99
C ARG A 108 2.13 0.49 3.11
N GLY A 109 2.74 -0.40 2.35
CA GLY A 109 4.20 -0.55 2.27
C GLY A 109 4.88 -1.17 3.51
N LEU A 110 4.21 -1.23 4.67
CA LEU A 110 4.71 -1.92 5.87
C LEU A 110 3.88 -3.17 6.16
N VAL A 111 2.66 -3.02 6.69
CA VAL A 111 1.78 -4.16 7.04
C VAL A 111 1.36 -4.92 5.79
N GLU A 112 1.11 -4.23 4.67
CA GLU A 112 0.76 -4.82 3.38
C GLU A 112 1.77 -5.84 2.85
N ARG A 113 3.04 -5.69 3.23
CA ARG A 113 4.10 -6.62 2.83
C ARG A 113 4.17 -7.86 3.72
N ALA A 114 3.59 -7.79 4.92
CA ALA A 114 3.58 -8.87 5.90
C ALA A 114 2.23 -9.60 5.98
N ALA A 115 1.14 -8.98 5.53
CA ALA A 115 -0.22 -9.51 5.65
C ALA A 115 -1.12 -9.08 4.49
N LYS A 116 -2.24 -9.79 4.32
CA LYS A 116 -3.22 -9.46 3.30
C LYS A 116 -4.06 -8.27 3.75
N LEU A 117 -4.06 -7.22 2.92
CA LEU A 117 -4.93 -6.05 3.04
C LEU A 117 -5.87 -5.98 1.85
N TYR A 118 -7.11 -5.57 2.10
CA TYR A 118 -8.08 -5.18 1.08
C TYR A 118 -8.36 -3.70 1.22
N TRP A 119 -8.21 -3.00 0.10
CA TRP A 119 -8.47 -1.57 -0.03
C TRP A 119 -9.74 -1.38 -0.84
N ASP A 120 -10.75 -0.79 -0.23
CA ASP A 120 -11.88 -0.21 -0.92
C ASP A 120 -11.72 1.32 -0.85
N ASP A 121 -11.03 1.88 -1.84
CA ASP A 121 -10.78 3.32 -1.89
C ASP A 121 -12.09 4.12 -2.08
N ALA A 122 -13.07 3.56 -2.79
CA ALA A 122 -14.35 4.21 -3.05
C ALA A 122 -15.23 4.25 -1.79
N GLY A 123 -15.34 3.12 -1.09
CA GLY A 123 -16.02 3.01 0.20
C GLY A 123 -15.17 3.45 1.40
N ARG A 124 -13.95 3.95 1.14
CA ARG A 124 -12.96 4.38 2.14
C ARG A 124 -12.82 3.40 3.31
N THR A 125 -12.66 2.13 2.96
CA THR A 125 -12.56 1.04 3.91
C THR A 125 -11.27 0.26 3.68
N VAL A 126 -10.53 -0.02 4.75
CA VAL A 126 -9.40 -0.95 4.73
C VAL A 126 -9.70 -2.15 5.60
N THR A 127 -9.41 -3.34 5.09
CA THR A 127 -9.58 -4.60 5.84
C THR A 127 -8.26 -5.33 5.93
N LEU A 128 -7.79 -5.59 7.14
CA LEU A 128 -6.62 -6.40 7.45
C LEU A 128 -7.06 -7.81 7.83
N LEU A 129 -6.55 -8.80 7.11
CA LEU A 129 -6.75 -10.22 7.44
C LEU A 129 -5.54 -10.77 8.19
N GLY A 130 -5.79 -11.16 9.43
CA GLY A 130 -4.90 -12.00 10.21
C GLY A 130 -5.19 -13.50 10.03
N PRO A 131 -4.43 -14.37 10.71
CA PRO A 131 -4.62 -15.82 10.64
C PRO A 131 -5.98 -16.29 11.16
N ARG A 132 -6.55 -15.57 12.13
CA ARG A 132 -7.83 -15.89 12.79
C ARG A 132 -8.77 -14.71 12.91
N ASP A 133 -8.22 -13.51 12.79
CA ASP A 133 -8.89 -12.26 13.08
C ASP A 133 -8.97 -11.40 11.82
N VAL A 134 -10.06 -10.65 11.69
CA VAL A 134 -10.28 -9.70 10.60
C VAL A 134 -10.65 -8.37 11.22
N VAL A 135 -9.87 -7.33 10.91
CA VAL A 135 -10.21 -5.97 11.31
C VAL A 135 -10.51 -5.13 10.07
N SER A 136 -11.64 -4.44 10.10
CA SER A 136 -12.08 -3.50 9.07
C SER A 136 -12.21 -2.11 9.66
N VAL A 137 -11.69 -1.10 8.98
CA VAL A 137 -11.80 0.29 9.38
C VAL A 137 -12.42 1.08 8.24
N HIS A 138 -13.52 1.76 8.55
CA HIS A 138 -14.28 2.57 7.61
C HIS A 138 -14.20 4.05 8.00
N PHE A 139 -13.86 4.91 7.03
CA PHE A 139 -13.81 6.34 7.20
C PHE A 139 -15.03 6.99 6.57
N ARG A 140 -15.90 7.58 7.41
CA ARG A 140 -17.18 8.13 6.97
C ARG A 140 -16.99 9.43 6.17
N GLY A 141 -17.48 9.45 4.94
CA GLY A 141 -17.51 10.66 4.10
C GLY A 141 -16.11 11.17 3.79
N ASP A 142 -15.84 12.42 4.14
CA ASP A 142 -14.54 13.07 3.93
C ASP A 142 -13.59 12.95 5.14
N ARG A 143 -14.04 12.36 6.27
CA ARG A 143 -13.24 12.25 7.49
C ARG A 143 -11.91 11.54 7.26
N VAL A 144 -10.87 12.05 7.92
CA VAL A 144 -9.51 11.52 7.90
C VAL A 144 -9.15 10.76 9.18
N GLU A 145 -10.10 10.64 10.10
CA GLU A 145 -9.92 9.98 11.39
C GLU A 145 -11.22 9.25 11.79
N THR A 146 -11.08 8.14 12.49
CA THR A 146 -12.17 7.42 13.15
C THR A 146 -11.69 6.84 14.48
N SER A 147 -12.60 6.73 15.45
CA SER A 147 -12.34 6.16 16.77
C SER A 147 -12.86 4.71 16.89
N PHE A 148 -13.30 4.12 15.78
CA PHE A 148 -13.89 2.78 15.76
C PHE A 148 -13.32 1.93 14.62
N ALA A 149 -13.19 0.64 14.92
CA ALA A 149 -12.94 -0.43 13.95
C ALA A 149 -13.95 -1.56 14.16
N VAL A 150 -14.05 -2.45 13.20
CA VAL A 150 -14.83 -3.69 13.32
C VAL A 150 -13.87 -4.86 13.35
N LEU A 151 -13.76 -5.54 14.50
CA LEU A 151 -12.94 -6.73 14.70
C LEU A 151 -13.86 -7.96 14.75
N ASN A 152 -13.72 -8.88 13.79
CA ASN A 152 -14.53 -10.10 13.70
C ASN A 152 -16.06 -9.87 13.73
N GLY A 153 -16.51 -8.73 13.20
CA GLY A 153 -17.92 -8.34 13.18
C GLY A 153 -18.38 -7.53 14.41
N GLU A 154 -17.53 -7.33 15.40
CA GLU A 154 -17.81 -6.51 16.59
C GLU A 154 -17.17 -5.12 16.46
N VAL A 155 -17.91 -4.08 16.85
CA VAL A 155 -17.38 -2.71 16.88
C VAL A 155 -16.50 -2.53 18.12
N ILE A 156 -15.25 -2.15 17.91
CA ILE A 156 -14.28 -1.87 18.96
C ILE A 156 -13.82 -0.41 18.91
N ALA A 157 -13.35 0.12 20.04
CA ALA A 157 -12.64 1.39 20.08
C ALA A 157 -11.24 1.20 19.46
N ALA A 158 -10.92 2.02 18.46
CA ALA A 158 -9.61 2.02 17.80
C ALA A 158 -9.39 3.35 17.10
N HIS A 159 -8.32 4.05 17.44
CA HIS A 159 -7.95 5.30 16.77
C HIS A 159 -7.24 5.00 15.46
N ALA A 160 -7.89 5.34 14.34
CA ALA A 160 -7.36 5.12 13.01
C ALA A 160 -7.35 6.42 12.21
N VAL A 161 -6.27 6.64 11.46
CA VAL A 161 -6.05 7.87 10.70
C VAL A 161 -5.80 7.53 9.24
N TRP A 162 -6.51 8.19 8.34
CA TRP A 162 -6.25 8.19 6.90
C TRP A 162 -5.55 9.49 6.52
N CYS A 163 -4.30 9.40 6.07
CA CYS A 163 -3.54 10.57 5.68
C CYS A 163 -2.62 10.36 4.49
N ALA A 164 -2.62 11.31 3.54
CA ALA A 164 -1.75 11.28 2.37
C ALA A 164 -1.77 9.93 1.62
N GLY A 165 -2.94 9.30 1.52
CA GLY A 165 -3.11 7.98 0.89
C GLY A 165 -2.60 6.79 1.72
N GLN A 166 -2.26 7.01 2.98
CA GLN A 166 -1.87 6.00 3.97
C GLN A 166 -2.97 5.84 5.02
N VAL A 167 -3.16 4.63 5.55
CA VAL A 167 -3.92 4.42 6.78
C VAL A 167 -2.97 4.00 7.89
N TYR A 168 -3.16 4.58 9.06
CA TYR A 168 -2.45 4.22 10.28
C TYR A 168 -3.43 3.61 11.27
N LEU A 169 -3.06 2.46 11.83
CA LEU A 169 -3.82 1.75 12.87
C LEU A 169 -2.99 1.59 14.13
N PRO A 170 -3.61 1.41 15.31
CA PRO A 170 -2.87 1.11 16.53
C PRO A 170 -2.00 -0.12 16.34
N ALA A 171 -0.72 -0.01 16.65
CA ALA A 171 0.25 -1.07 16.44
C ALA A 171 -0.09 -2.32 17.26
N GLU A 172 -0.67 -2.15 18.45
CA GLU A 172 -1.19 -3.23 19.29
C GLU A 172 -2.38 -3.95 18.64
N LEU A 173 -3.27 -3.22 17.95
CA LEU A 173 -4.37 -3.84 17.20
C LEU A 173 -3.84 -4.64 16.01
N VAL A 174 -2.87 -4.08 15.28
CA VAL A 174 -2.20 -4.79 14.18
C VAL A 174 -1.51 -6.05 14.70
N ALA A 175 -0.76 -5.95 15.80
CA ALA A 175 -0.08 -7.08 16.42
C ALA A 175 -1.07 -8.17 16.87
N GLY A 176 -2.17 -7.77 17.50
CA GLY A 176 -3.24 -8.68 17.92
C GLY A 176 -3.82 -9.47 16.74
N VAL A 177 -4.23 -8.77 15.68
CA VAL A 177 -4.81 -9.38 14.47
C VAL A 177 -3.80 -10.31 13.79
N LEU A 178 -2.54 -9.90 13.70
CA LEU A 178 -1.48 -10.68 13.04
C LEU A 178 -0.82 -11.73 13.93
N ARG A 179 -1.26 -11.87 15.19
CA ARG A 179 -0.68 -12.81 16.17
C ARG A 179 0.82 -12.57 16.39
N LEU A 180 1.22 -11.30 16.41
CA LEU A 180 2.56 -10.82 16.73
C LEU A 180 2.60 -10.33 18.19
N ASP A 181 3.81 -10.13 18.70
CA ASP A 181 4.12 -9.42 19.94
C ASP A 181 4.75 -8.06 19.62
N THR A 182 4.63 -7.13 20.56
CA THR A 182 5.25 -5.80 20.48
C THR A 182 6.52 -5.75 21.31
N ALA A 183 7.61 -5.25 20.71
CA ALA A 183 8.90 -5.10 21.36
C ALA A 183 9.47 -3.70 21.13
N TRP A 184 10.05 -3.11 22.17
CA TRP A 184 10.61 -1.76 22.15
C TRP A 184 12.14 -1.79 22.30
N PRO A 185 12.90 -2.01 21.21
CA PRO A 185 14.35 -1.99 21.27
C PRO A 185 14.94 -0.61 21.64
N SER A 186 14.17 0.47 21.44
CA SER A 186 14.52 1.81 21.93
C SER A 186 13.27 2.68 22.06
N ALA A 187 13.38 3.84 22.70
CA ALA A 187 12.27 4.79 22.88
C ALA A 187 11.63 5.29 21.56
N ARG A 188 12.30 5.14 20.42
CA ARG A 188 11.81 5.58 19.09
C ARG A 188 11.70 4.46 18.08
N SER A 189 11.70 3.21 18.55
CA SER A 189 11.62 2.04 17.68
C SER A 189 10.71 1.01 18.29
N LEU A 190 9.69 0.63 17.52
CA LEU A 190 8.75 -0.44 17.82
C LEU A 190 8.95 -1.57 16.81
N GLU A 191 8.97 -2.80 17.29
CA GLU A 191 8.96 -3.99 16.45
C GLU A 191 7.68 -4.81 16.71
N LEU A 192 7.04 -5.27 15.64
CA LEU A 192 6.01 -6.29 15.66
C LEU A 192 6.68 -7.60 15.25
N VAL A 193 6.83 -8.54 16.19
CA VAL A 193 7.63 -9.76 16.01
C VAL A 193 6.77 -11.01 16.17
N PRO A 194 7.12 -12.14 15.52
CA PRO A 194 6.41 -13.39 15.71
C PRO A 194 6.41 -13.83 17.18
N ARG A 195 5.29 -14.41 17.61
CA ARG A 195 5.14 -15.09 18.91
C ARG A 195 5.88 -16.41 18.97
#